data_AF-A0A0G0CHQ2-F1
#
_entry.id   AF-A0A0G0CHQ2-F1
#
_cell.length_a   1.000
_cell.length_b   1.000
_cell.length_c   1.000
_cell.angle_alpha   90.00
_cell.angle_beta   90.00
_cell.angle_gamma   90.00
#
_symmetry.space_group_name_H-M   'P 1'
#
loop_
_entity.id
_entity.type
_entity.pdbx_description
1 polymer ?
#
loop_
_entity_poly.entity_id
_entity_poly.type
_entity_poly.pdbx_seq_one_letter_code
_entity_poly.pdbx_strand_id
1 'polypeptide(L)'
;MDKNVTPKQIANYIINKKIDINDVLPVKLIEEILSISKVEEVSEEELRKIIKEVLTKNPKISEDYKNGHENVLQFIIGQVMYNVKKKIDTKALRNLILEELK
;
A
#
# COMPACT_ATOMS: atom_id res chain seq x y z
N MET A 1 -25.46 8.67 -8.13
CA MET A 1 -24.06 8.21 -7.94
C MET A 1 -23.83 8.08 -6.45
N ASP A 2 -23.90 6.86 -5.92
CA ASP A 2 -23.49 6.60 -4.53
C ASP A 2 -21.96 6.75 -4.45
N LYS A 3 -21.52 7.96 -4.14
CA LYS A 3 -20.12 8.24 -3.84
C LYS A 3 -19.85 7.68 -2.44
N ASN A 4 -19.40 6.42 -2.36
CA ASN A 4 -19.08 5.69 -1.12
C ASN A 4 -17.89 6.34 -0.38
N VAL A 5 -18.14 7.49 0.27
CA VAL A 5 -17.18 8.16 1.17
C VAL A 5 -17.75 8.09 2.58
N THR A 6 -16.96 7.55 3.51
CA THR A 6 -17.37 7.43 4.91
C THR A 6 -17.19 8.75 5.67
N PRO A 7 -17.98 9.02 6.73
CA PRO A 7 -17.79 10.19 7.59
C PRO A 7 -16.36 10.30 8.16
N LYS A 8 -15.73 9.16 8.46
CA LYS A 8 -14.33 9.09 8.92
C LYS A 8 -13.35 9.59 7.86
N GLN A 9 -13.54 9.23 6.59
CA GLN A 9 -12.69 9.71 5.50
C GLN A 9 -12.81 11.22 5.34
N ILE A 10 -14.03 11.77 5.44
CA ILE A 10 -14.28 13.22 5.37
C ILE A 10 -13.58 13.93 6.52
N ALA A 11 -13.80 13.48 7.76
CA ALA A 11 -13.19 14.08 8.95
C ALA A 11 -11.65 14.06 8.88
N ASN A 12 -11.07 12.90 8.54
CA ASN A 12 -9.62 12.76 8.39
C ASN A 12 -9.07 13.68 7.29
N TYR A 13 -9.80 13.85 6.19
CA TYR A 13 -9.37 14.72 5.10
C TYR A 13 -9.32 16.18 5.51
N ILE A 14 -10.39 16.68 6.13
CA ILE A 14 -10.49 18.07 6.61
C ILE A 14 -9.36 18.37 7.61
N ILE A 15 -9.15 17.48 8.58
CA ILE A 15 -8.12 17.64 9.62
C ILE A 15 -6.70 17.62 9.02
N ASN A 16 -6.39 16.61 8.20
CA ASN A 16 -5.02 16.42 7.69
C ASN A 16 -4.61 17.46 6.65
N LYS A 17 -5.58 17.93 5.84
CA LYS A 17 -5.32 18.93 4.78
C LYS A 17 -5.60 20.36 5.22
N LYS A 18 -6.13 20.56 6.44
CA LYS A 18 -6.49 21.88 6.99
C LYS A 18 -7.40 22.67 6.03
N ILE A 19 -8.42 21.99 5.49
CA ILE A 19 -9.37 22.58 4.55
C ILE A 19 -10.24 23.60 5.27
N ASP A 20 -10.44 24.78 4.67
CA ASP A 20 -11.49 25.69 5.11
C ASP A 20 -12.84 25.24 4.52
N ILE A 21 -13.75 24.84 5.40
CA ILE A 21 -15.07 24.34 5.01
C ILE A 21 -15.97 25.43 4.42
N ASN A 22 -15.63 26.71 4.63
CA ASN A 22 -16.39 27.83 4.09
C ASN A 22 -15.99 28.19 2.65
N ASP A 23 -14.83 27.73 2.19
CA ASP A 23 -14.25 28.06 0.87
C ASP A 23 -14.15 26.84 -0.06
N VAL A 24 -14.67 25.68 0.36
CA VAL A 24 -14.66 24.46 -0.46
C VAL A 24 -16.08 24.00 -0.79
N LEU A 25 -16.32 23.72 -2.07
CA LEU A 25 -17.58 23.13 -2.49
C LEU A 25 -17.64 21.66 -2.03
N PRO A 26 -18.77 21.20 -1.44
CA PRO A 26 -18.92 19.81 -1.00
C PRO A 26 -18.65 18.78 -2.09
N VAL A 27 -19.04 19.07 -3.34
CA VAL A 27 -18.81 18.18 -4.48
C VAL A 27 -17.31 18.01 -4.75
N LYS A 28 -16.56 19.11 -4.73
CA LYS A 28 -15.11 19.13 -4.96
C LYS A 28 -14.37 18.39 -3.85
N LEU A 29 -14.78 18.60 -2.60
CA LEU A 29 -14.26 17.87 -1.44
C LEU A 29 -14.42 16.35 -1.61
N ILE A 30 -15.61 15.89 -2.00
CA ILE A 30 -15.88 14.47 -2.22
C ILE A 30 -15.04 13.93 -3.40
N GLU A 31 -14.86 14.70 -4.47
CA GLU A 31 -14.02 14.29 -5.61
C GLU A 31 -12.55 14.18 -5.24
N GLU A 32 -12.02 15.11 -4.47
CA GLU A 32 -10.65 15.05 -3.96
C GLU A 32 -10.45 13.85 -3.02
N ILE A 33 -11.40 13.59 -2.12
CA ILE A 33 -11.35 12.43 -1.23
C ILE A 33 -11.36 11.13 -2.04
N LEU A 34 -12.20 11.03 -3.08
CA LEU A 34 -12.24 9.88 -3.97
C LEU A 34 -10.97 9.76 -4.82
N SER A 35 -10.38 10.87 -5.26
CA SER A 35 -9.13 10.87 -6.03
C SER A 35 -7.93 10.42 -5.20
N ILE A 36 -7.93 10.69 -3.90
CA ILE A 36 -6.83 10.30 -2.98
C ILE A 36 -7.06 8.90 -2.41
N SER A 37 -8.33 8.48 -2.37
CA SER A 37 -8.72 7.10 -2.08
C SER A 37 -8.57 6.19 -3.29
N LYS A 38 -8.50 6.74 -4.51
CA LYS A 38 -7.95 6.06 -5.69
C LYS A 38 -6.48 5.79 -5.40
N VAL A 39 -6.25 4.64 -4.78
CA VAL A 39 -4.97 3.99 -4.74
C VAL A 39 -4.55 3.85 -6.20
N GLU A 40 -3.44 4.47 -6.60
CA GLU A 40 -2.76 4.00 -7.81
C GLU A 40 -2.32 2.57 -7.50
N GLU A 41 -3.16 1.62 -7.92
CA GLU A 41 -2.89 0.20 -7.73
C GLU A 41 -1.61 -0.13 -8.50
N VAL A 42 -0.66 -0.71 -7.78
CA VAL A 42 0.48 -1.36 -8.42
C VAL A 42 -0.05 -2.69 -8.92
N SER A 43 0.15 -2.97 -10.21
CA SER A 43 -0.31 -4.26 -10.74
C SER A 43 0.40 -5.39 -10.00
N GLU A 44 -0.27 -6.53 -9.89
CA GLU A 44 0.33 -7.72 -9.26
C GLU A 44 1.65 -8.11 -9.96
N GLU A 45 1.70 -7.98 -11.28
CA GLU A 45 2.89 -8.25 -12.09
C GLU A 45 4.07 -7.35 -11.72
N GLU A 46 3.81 -6.05 -11.52
CA GLU A 46 4.83 -5.09 -11.09
C GLU A 46 5.29 -5.38 -9.66
N LEU A 47 4.38 -5.74 -8.76
CA LEU A 47 4.72 -6.19 -7.41
C LEU A 47 5.59 -7.45 -7.42
N ARG A 48 5.22 -8.48 -8.21
CA ARG A 48 6.01 -9.72 -8.34
C ARG A 48 7.41 -9.44 -8.85
N LYS A 49 7.56 -8.52 -9.82
CA LYS A 49 8.88 -8.11 -10.31
C LYS A 49 9.73 -7.50 -9.20
N ILE A 50 9.17 -6.58 -8.42
CA ILE A 50 9.89 -5.93 -7.32
C ILE A 50 10.25 -6.94 -6.23
N ILE A 51 9.35 -7.86 -5.88
CA ILE A 51 9.62 -8.94 -4.91
C ILE A 51 10.81 -9.78 -5.38
N LYS A 52 10.82 -10.21 -6.64
CA LYS A 52 11.93 -10.98 -7.21
C LYS A 52 13.25 -10.20 -7.17
N GLU A 53 13.23 -8.91 -7.45
CA GLU A 53 14.42 -8.06 -7.31
C GLU A 53 14.92 -7.97 -5.85
N VAL A 54 14.01 -7.89 -4.87
CA VAL A 54 14.37 -7.88 -3.44
C VAL A 54 14.97 -9.22 -3.02
N LEU A 55 14.36 -10.35 -3.44
CA LEU A 55 14.84 -11.70 -3.12
C LEU A 55 16.21 -12.00 -3.76
N THR A 56 16.40 -11.63 -5.03
CA THR A 56 17.68 -11.82 -5.73
C THR A 56 18.82 -11.00 -5.14
N LYS A 57 18.55 -9.77 -4.67
CA LYS A 57 19.54 -8.94 -3.98
C LYS A 57 19.90 -9.45 -2.58
N ASN A 58 19.07 -10.30 -1.99
CA ASN A 58 19.22 -10.74 -0.60
C ASN A 58 19.03 -12.27 -0.50
N PRO A 59 19.96 -13.09 -1.01
CA PRO A 59 19.79 -14.55 -1.08
C PRO A 59 19.55 -15.21 0.29
N LYS A 60 20.09 -14.63 1.37
CA LYS A 60 19.90 -15.10 2.76
C LYS A 60 18.44 -15.11 3.21
N ILE A 61 17.60 -14.26 2.63
CA ILE A 61 16.17 -14.18 2.95
C ILE A 61 15.47 -15.52 2.72
N SER A 62 15.79 -16.19 1.60
CA SER A 62 15.17 -17.47 1.26
C SER A 62 15.55 -18.59 2.23
N GLU A 63 16.78 -18.54 2.76
CA GLU A 63 17.31 -19.50 3.71
C GLU A 63 16.78 -19.24 5.13
N ASP A 64 16.80 -17.99 5.57
CA ASP A 64 16.27 -17.57 6.86
C ASP A 64 14.77 -17.83 6.99
N TYR A 65 14.00 -17.62 5.91
CA TYR A 65 12.58 -17.96 5.89
C TYR A 65 12.35 -19.47 6.05
N LYS A 66 13.13 -20.31 5.35
CA LYS A 66 13.08 -21.78 5.49
C LYS A 66 13.44 -22.24 6.91
N ASN A 67 14.30 -21.50 7.60
CA ASN A 67 14.67 -21.76 8.99
C ASN A 67 13.62 -21.28 10.02
N GLY A 68 12.48 -20.73 9.56
CA GLY A 68 11.36 -20.32 10.42
C GLY A 68 11.51 -18.91 11.00
N HIS A 69 12.43 -18.09 10.49
CA HIS A 69 12.60 -16.71 10.96
C HIS A 69 11.53 -15.78 10.36
N GLU A 70 10.34 -15.71 10.98
CA GLU A 70 9.24 -14.83 10.53
C GLU A 70 9.62 -13.34 10.46
N ASN A 71 10.62 -12.91 11.22
CA ASN A 71 11.15 -11.54 11.18
C ASN A 71 11.64 -11.14 9.78
N VAL A 72 12.09 -12.11 8.98
CA VAL A 72 12.55 -11.88 7.61
C VAL A 72 11.40 -11.45 6.69
N LEU A 73 10.18 -11.93 6.95
CA LEU A 73 9.01 -11.52 6.18
C LEU A 73 8.71 -10.02 6.37
N GLN A 74 8.84 -9.50 7.59
CA GLN A 74 8.66 -8.07 7.85
C GLN A 74 9.74 -7.23 7.15
N PHE A 75 10.98 -7.72 7.09
CA PHE A 75 12.05 -7.06 6.35
C PHE A 75 11.75 -6.99 4.85
N ILE A 76 11.31 -8.09 4.22
CA ILE A 76 10.93 -8.09 2.80
C ILE A 76 9.79 -7.11 2.55
N ILE A 77 8.75 -7.13 3.38
CA ILE A 77 7.62 -6.20 3.26
C ILE A 77 8.13 -4.75 3.30
N GLY A 78 9.01 -4.42 4.25
CA GLY A 78 9.62 -3.09 4.34
C GLY A 78 10.41 -2.71 3.09
N GLN A 79 11.21 -3.64 2.55
CA GLN A 79 11.98 -3.42 1.32
C GLN A 79 11.08 -3.21 0.09
N VAL A 80 10.04 -4.02 -0.07
CA VAL A 80 9.10 -3.86 -1.20
C VAL A 80 8.34 -2.56 -1.08
N MET A 81 7.85 -2.21 0.11
CA MET A 81 7.19 -0.92 0.37
C MET A 81 8.11 0.28 0.17
N TYR A 82 9.42 0.16 0.44
CA TYR A 82 10.38 1.22 0.15
C TYR A 82 10.56 1.45 -1.35
N ASN A 83 10.59 0.36 -2.14
CA ASN A 83 10.71 0.45 -3.59
C ASN A 83 9.41 0.89 -4.27
N VAL A 84 8.26 0.54 -3.68
CA VAL A 84 6.95 0.95 -4.18
C VAL A 84 6.53 2.27 -3.54
N LYS A 85 6.64 3.36 -4.30
CA LYS A 85 6.22 4.71 -3.86
C LYS A 85 4.70 4.92 -3.84
N LYS A 86 3.93 3.85 -4.05
CA LYS A 86 2.46 3.85 -4.14
C LYS A 86 1.87 3.14 -2.94
N LYS A 87 0.59 3.42 -2.65
CA LYS A 87 -0.13 2.67 -1.61
C LYS A 87 -0.35 1.25 -2.10
N ILE A 88 -0.01 0.27 -1.27
CA ILE A 88 -0.25 -1.16 -1.52
C ILE A 88 -1.08 -1.70 -0.36
N ASP A 89 -1.99 -2.62 -0.64
CA ASP A 89 -2.59 -3.45 0.40
C ASP A 89 -1.50 -4.38 1.01
N THR A 90 -1.11 -4.10 2.25
CA THR A 90 -0.10 -4.86 2.99
C THR A 90 -0.46 -6.34 3.16
N LYS A 91 -1.75 -6.67 3.21
CA LYS A 91 -2.21 -8.06 3.34
C LYS A 91 -2.04 -8.80 2.03
N ALA A 92 -2.40 -8.17 0.92
CA ALA A 92 -2.18 -8.72 -0.43
C ALA A 92 -0.67 -8.89 -0.70
N LEU A 93 0.15 -7.88 -0.38
CA LEU A 93 1.60 -7.95 -0.49
C LEU A 93 2.20 -9.11 0.31
N ARG A 94 1.76 -9.30 1.56
CA ARG A 94 2.23 -10.40 2.41
C ARG A 94 1.96 -11.76 1.75
N ASN A 95 0.75 -11.97 1.21
CA ASN A 95 0.40 -13.22 0.53
C ASN A 95 1.27 -13.43 -0.71
N LEU A 96 1.47 -12.39 -1.51
CA LEU A 96 2.30 -12.44 -2.71
C LEU A 96 3.76 -12.81 -2.40
N ILE A 97 4.33 -12.24 -1.33
CA ILE A 97 5.69 -12.59 -0.88
C ILE A 97 5.76 -14.06 -0.44
N LEU A 98 4.74 -14.55 0.28
CA LEU A 98 4.69 -15.95 0.71
C LEU A 98 4.58 -16.92 -0.46
N GLU A 99 3.91 -16.54 -1.55
CA GLU A 99 3.87 -17.33 -2.78
C GLU A 99 5.23 -17.41 -3.48
N GLU A 100 5.99 -16.32 -3.50
CA GLU A 100 7.32 -16.27 -4.14
C GLU A 100 8.43 -16.92 -3.28
N LEU A 101 8.18 -17.17 -1.99
CA LEU A 101 9.11 -17.84 -1.07
C LEU A 101 8.91 -19.37 -0.98
N LYS A 102 7.78 -19.88 -1.46
CA LYS A 102 7.50 -21.32 -1.55
C LYS A 102 8.31 -21.95 -2.69
#